data_AF-A0A3B9E6Q1-F1
#
_entry.id   AF-A0A3B9E6Q1-F1
#
_cell.length_a   1.000
_cell.length_b   1.000
_cell.length_c   1.000
_cell.angle_alpha   90.00
_cell.angle_beta   90.00
_cell.angle_gamma   90.00
#
_symmetry.space_group_name_H-M   'P 1'
#
loop_
_entity.id
_entity.type
_entity.pdbx_description
1 polymer ?
#
loop_
_entity_poly.entity_id
_entity_poly.type
_entity_poly.pdbx_seq_one_letter_code
_entity_poly.pdbx_strand_id
1 'polypeptide(L)'
;MDQTTINLINCRECQKTVSPNARSCPHCGAPQPANQTWNGWGFDWRSKTSYYGWPLVHISVGKDRHGKLRVARGWIAIGQFGIGLITIAQFGVGILFGLGQFIFGITAVAQFAIGLLFGLGQFATGYVAIGQMALGYYAYAQIGLAKYLWTKNCQDPEAIRFFLDLKGRALALIGK
;
A
#
# COMPACT_ATOMS: atom_id res chain seq x y z
N MET A 1 6.34 14.27 -50.57
CA MET A 1 5.45 13.51 -49.68
C MET A 1 6.29 12.41 -49.08
N ASP A 2 6.74 12.62 -47.86
CA ASP A 2 7.79 11.85 -47.19
C ASP A 2 7.30 10.43 -46.88
N GLN A 3 7.84 9.44 -47.59
CA GLN A 3 7.66 8.03 -47.25
C GLN A 3 8.56 7.74 -46.06
N THR A 4 8.09 8.06 -44.85
CA THR A 4 8.73 7.58 -43.63
C THR A 4 8.58 6.07 -43.62
N THR A 5 9.61 5.36 -44.05
CA THR A 5 9.69 3.89 -43.99
C THR A 5 9.51 3.51 -42.52
N ILE A 6 8.31 3.09 -42.14
CA ILE A 6 8.05 2.63 -40.78
C ILE A 6 8.85 1.35 -40.63
N ASN A 7 10.02 1.45 -40.00
CA ASN A 7 10.86 0.31 -39.68
C ASN A 7 10.13 -0.50 -38.60
N LEU A 8 9.27 -1.42 -39.03
CA LEU A 8 8.53 -2.31 -38.16
C LEU A 8 9.46 -3.39 -37.64
N ILE A 9 9.29 -3.74 -36.38
CA ILE A 9 10.09 -4.76 -35.70
C ILE A 9 9.18 -5.87 -35.17
N ASN A 10 9.73 -7.06 -34.98
CA ASN A 10 8.94 -8.20 -34.50
C ASN A 10 8.74 -8.13 -32.99
N CYS A 11 7.48 -8.30 -32.56
CA CYS A 11 7.13 -8.40 -31.16
C CYS A 11 7.87 -9.59 -30.51
N ARG A 12 8.51 -9.37 -29.36
CA ARG A 12 9.25 -10.44 -28.64
C ARG A 12 8.41 -11.68 -28.29
N GLU A 13 7.08 -11.55 -28.13
CA GLU A 13 6.19 -12.64 -27.71
C GLU A 13 5.52 -13.34 -28.90
N CYS A 14 4.80 -12.59 -29.75
CA CYS A 14 4.02 -13.17 -30.85
C CYS A 14 4.68 -13.10 -32.23
N GLN A 15 5.87 -12.48 -32.33
CA GLN A 15 6.65 -12.31 -33.56
C GLN A 15 5.97 -11.53 -34.70
N LYS A 16 4.76 -11.01 -34.50
CA LYS A 16 4.10 -10.10 -35.46
C LYS A 16 4.76 -8.72 -35.43
N THR A 17 4.74 -8.06 -36.58
CA THR A 17 5.32 -6.73 -36.79
C THR A 17 4.60 -5.66 -35.97
N VAL A 18 5.37 -4.86 -35.24
CA VAL A 18 4.89 -3.75 -34.42
C VAL A 18 5.76 -2.51 -34.63
N SER A 19 5.22 -1.35 -34.30
CA SER A 19 5.99 -0.10 -34.27
C SER A 19 7.09 -0.16 -33.18
N PRO A 20 8.31 0.37 -33.45
CA PRO A 20 9.37 0.47 -32.44
C PRO A 20 8.97 1.23 -31.18
N ASN A 21 8.03 2.19 -31.30
CA ASN A 21 7.56 3.01 -30.20
C ASN A 21 6.26 2.48 -29.57
N ALA A 22 5.79 1.29 -29.97
CA ALA A 22 4.58 0.70 -29.42
C ALA A 22 4.78 0.41 -27.92
N ARG A 23 3.89 0.93 -27.06
CA ARG A 23 3.89 0.60 -25.62
C ARG A 23 3.27 -0.77 -25.32
N SER A 24 2.40 -1.26 -26.21
CA SER A 24 1.76 -2.58 -26.13
C SER A 24 1.57 -3.15 -27.54
N CYS A 25 1.69 -4.47 -27.69
CA CYS A 25 1.43 -5.15 -28.96
C CYS A 25 -0.08 -5.19 -29.27
N PRO A 26 -0.54 -4.73 -30.44
CA PRO A 26 -1.97 -4.78 -30.81
C PRO A 26 -2.48 -6.21 -31.06
N HIS A 27 -1.59 -7.20 -31.23
CA HIS A 27 -1.99 -8.57 -31.54
C HIS A 27 -2.08 -9.48 -30.32
N CYS A 28 -1.17 -9.32 -29.35
CA CYS A 28 -1.12 -10.18 -28.16
C CYS A 28 -1.13 -9.43 -26.82
N GLY A 29 -1.04 -8.10 -26.82
CA GLY A 29 -1.04 -7.29 -25.60
C GLY A 29 0.29 -7.21 -24.84
N ALA A 30 1.37 -7.81 -25.36
CA ALA A 30 2.69 -7.75 -24.74
C ALA A 30 3.15 -6.29 -24.52
N PRO A 31 3.52 -5.87 -23.29
CA PRO A 31 4.02 -4.52 -23.04
C PRO A 31 5.43 -4.37 -23.60
N GLN A 32 5.86 -3.18 -24.03
CA GLN A 32 7.22 -2.96 -24.57
C GLN A 32 7.62 -3.98 -25.66
N PRO A 33 6.75 -4.31 -26.64
CA PRO A 33 6.94 -5.43 -27.56
C PRO A 33 8.21 -5.32 -28.42
N ALA A 34 8.70 -4.09 -28.60
CA ALA A 34 9.94 -3.73 -29.27
C ALA A 34 11.20 -4.18 -28.55
N ASN A 35 11.15 -4.26 -27.22
CA ASN A 35 12.29 -4.51 -26.38
C ASN A 35 12.46 -6.02 -26.16
N GLN A 36 13.43 -6.61 -26.84
CA GLN A 36 13.71 -8.06 -26.80
C GLN A 36 14.25 -8.52 -25.43
N THR A 37 14.87 -7.64 -24.65
CA THR A 37 15.43 -7.95 -23.33
C THR A 37 14.48 -7.57 -22.18
N TRP A 38 13.24 -7.18 -22.51
CA TRP A 38 12.25 -6.81 -21.50
C TRP A 38 11.92 -7.98 -20.57
N ASN A 39 12.12 -7.76 -19.27
CA ASN A 39 11.73 -8.69 -18.21
C ASN A 39 10.92 -8.00 -17.10
N GLY A 40 10.31 -6.85 -17.44
CA GLY A 40 9.77 -5.92 -16.45
C GLY A 40 10.83 -4.97 -15.91
N TRP A 41 10.49 -4.27 -14.83
CA TRP A 41 11.41 -3.39 -14.12
C TRP A 41 11.15 -3.47 -12.61
N GLY A 42 12.15 -3.06 -11.83
CA GLY A 42 12.07 -3.00 -10.38
C GLY A 42 12.81 -4.15 -9.71
N PHE A 43 12.37 -4.49 -8.50
CA PHE A 43 13.08 -5.39 -7.61
C PHE A 43 12.10 -6.41 -7.02
N ASP A 44 12.51 -7.67 -6.94
CA ASP A 44 11.70 -8.75 -6.37
C ASP A 44 12.61 -9.73 -5.64
N TRP A 45 12.47 -9.77 -4.32
CA TRP A 45 13.27 -10.61 -3.44
C TRP A 45 12.40 -11.24 -2.36
N ARG A 46 12.68 -12.52 -2.08
CA ARG A 46 11.99 -13.30 -1.05
C ARG A 46 13.02 -13.92 -0.13
N SER A 47 12.71 -13.95 1.17
CA SER A 47 13.49 -14.70 2.13
C SER A 47 13.49 -16.20 1.78
N LYS A 48 14.61 -16.87 2.02
CA LYS A 48 14.72 -18.34 1.85
C LYS A 48 13.78 -19.08 2.78
N THR A 49 13.61 -18.57 4.01
CA THR A 49 12.68 -19.10 4.98
C THR A 49 11.24 -18.75 4.59
N SER A 50 10.39 -19.76 4.57
CA SER A 50 8.95 -19.62 4.39
C SER A 50 8.21 -20.34 5.52
N TYR A 51 7.04 -19.82 5.87
CA TYR A 51 6.16 -20.39 6.89
C TYR A 51 4.72 -20.38 6.36
N TYR A 52 4.04 -21.53 6.44
CA TYR A 52 2.74 -21.78 5.80
C TYR A 52 2.67 -21.41 4.30
N GLY A 53 3.77 -21.60 3.55
CA GLY A 53 3.84 -21.28 2.12
C GLY A 53 4.01 -19.79 1.80
N TRP A 54 4.14 -18.93 2.81
CA TRP A 54 4.44 -17.51 2.66
C TRP A 54 5.90 -17.23 3.06
N PRO A 55 6.65 -16.44 2.28
CA PRO A 55 7.99 -16.03 2.69
C PRO A 55 7.92 -15.18 3.96
N LEU A 56 8.91 -15.32 4.84
CA LEU A 56 9.02 -14.47 6.03
C LEU A 56 9.10 -12.99 5.64
N VAL A 57 9.90 -12.66 4.63
CA VAL A 57 10.02 -11.31 4.08
C VAL A 57 9.89 -11.37 2.56
N HIS A 58 9.08 -10.49 1.99
CA HIS A 58 8.98 -10.30 0.55
C HIS A 58 9.06 -8.81 0.23
N ILE A 59 10.07 -8.45 -0.54
CA ILE A 59 10.29 -7.08 -1.03
C ILE A 59 10.00 -7.09 -2.52
N SER A 60 8.97 -6.37 -2.98
CA SER A 60 8.58 -6.38 -4.39
C SER A 60 8.09 -5.00 -4.86
N VAL A 61 8.75 -4.45 -5.87
CA VAL A 61 8.48 -3.14 -6.46
C VAL A 61 8.59 -3.22 -7.98
N GLY A 62 7.70 -2.53 -8.68
CA GLY A 62 7.76 -2.37 -10.14
C GLY A 62 6.79 -3.26 -10.90
N LYS A 63 7.16 -3.69 -12.10
CA LYS A 63 6.33 -4.49 -13.00
C LYS A 63 7.02 -5.79 -13.41
N ASP A 64 6.25 -6.83 -13.67
CA ASP A 64 6.73 -8.09 -14.23
C ASP A 64 6.90 -8.01 -15.77
N ARG A 65 7.36 -9.11 -16.37
CA ARG A 65 7.53 -9.22 -17.84
C ARG A 65 6.23 -9.00 -18.62
N HIS A 66 5.09 -9.25 -18.00
CA HIS A 66 3.76 -9.08 -18.59
C HIS A 66 3.18 -7.69 -18.33
N GLY A 67 3.93 -6.82 -17.65
CA GLY A 67 3.53 -5.45 -17.34
C GLY A 67 2.57 -5.35 -16.15
N LYS A 68 2.32 -6.46 -15.44
CA LYS A 68 1.52 -6.46 -14.22
C LYS A 68 2.33 -5.84 -13.08
N LEU A 69 1.65 -5.08 -12.23
CA LEU A 69 2.25 -4.52 -11.03
C LEU A 69 2.64 -5.65 -10.08
N ARG A 70 3.87 -5.57 -9.55
CA ARG A 70 4.34 -6.52 -8.54
C ARG A 70 3.67 -6.24 -7.21
N VAL A 71 3.34 -7.32 -6.50
CA VAL A 71 2.71 -7.27 -5.18
C VAL A 71 3.57 -8.07 -4.21
N ALA A 72 4.10 -7.39 -3.18
CA ALA A 72 4.78 -8.05 -2.08
C ALA A 72 3.77 -8.88 -1.28
N ARG A 73 4.09 -10.14 -1.06
CA ARG A 73 3.27 -11.14 -0.34
C ARG A 73 4.13 -11.92 0.62
N GLY A 74 4.00 -11.68 1.91
CA GLY A 74 4.82 -12.34 2.95
C GLY A 74 4.28 -12.09 4.35
N TRP A 75 4.91 -12.68 5.35
CA TRP A 75 4.65 -12.31 6.75
C TRP A 75 5.00 -10.84 6.97
N ILE A 76 6.14 -10.42 6.42
CA ILE A 76 6.54 -9.02 6.27
C ILE A 76 6.55 -8.70 4.77
N ALA A 77 5.63 -7.84 4.34
CA ALA A 77 5.50 -7.41 2.95
C ALA A 77 5.98 -5.96 2.78
N ILE A 78 6.95 -5.72 1.90
CA ILE A 78 7.49 -4.38 1.62
C ILE A 78 7.38 -4.10 0.12
N GLY A 79 6.68 -3.04 -0.30
CA GLY A 79 6.52 -2.77 -1.73
C GLY A 79 5.65 -1.58 -2.10
N GLN A 80 5.43 -1.38 -3.40
CA GLN A 80 4.40 -0.43 -3.84
C GLN A 80 2.99 -0.95 -3.49
N PHE A 81 2.78 -2.25 -3.74
CA PHE A 81 1.61 -3.00 -3.34
C PHE A 81 2.02 -4.13 -2.39
N GLY A 82 1.31 -4.31 -1.29
CA GLY A 82 1.67 -5.28 -0.26
C GLY A 82 0.48 -5.98 0.38
N ILE A 83 0.61 -7.29 0.64
CA ILE A 83 -0.34 -8.07 1.43
C ILE A 83 0.49 -8.93 2.39
N GLY A 84 0.25 -8.78 3.69
CA GLY A 84 1.00 -9.52 4.69
C GLY A 84 0.45 -9.36 6.10
N LEU A 85 1.07 -10.05 7.06
CA LEU A 85 0.75 -9.85 8.47
C LEU A 85 1.18 -8.45 8.91
N ILE A 86 2.43 -8.10 8.56
CA ILE A 86 3.01 -6.78 8.69
C ILE A 86 3.28 -6.25 7.28
N THR A 87 2.74 -5.09 6.95
CA THR A 87 2.86 -4.53 5.59
C THR A 87 3.40 -3.11 5.62
N ILE A 88 4.46 -2.86 4.84
CA ILE A 88 5.01 -1.52 4.59
C ILE A 88 4.87 -1.24 3.10
N ALA A 89 3.82 -0.51 2.72
CA ALA A 89 3.52 -0.30 1.30
C ALA A 89 2.78 1.00 1.01
N GLN A 90 2.84 1.47 -0.24
CA GLN A 90 1.98 2.60 -0.64
C GLN A 90 0.51 2.20 -0.56
N PHE A 91 0.17 1.03 -1.11
CA PHE A 91 -1.16 0.45 -1.05
C PHE A 91 -1.05 -0.96 -0.49
N GLY A 92 -1.83 -1.31 0.53
CA GLY A 92 -1.75 -2.67 1.01
C GLY A 92 -2.69 -3.06 2.13
N VAL A 93 -2.59 -4.35 2.46
CA VAL A 93 -3.28 -5.00 3.56
C VAL A 93 -2.24 -5.49 4.55
N GLY A 94 -2.23 -4.91 5.75
CA GLY A 94 -1.44 -5.36 6.88
C GLY A 94 -2.38 -6.00 7.91
N ILE A 95 -2.53 -7.32 7.88
CA ILE A 95 -3.54 -8.04 8.68
C ILE A 95 -3.43 -7.63 10.15
N LEU A 96 -2.23 -7.68 10.72
CA LEU A 96 -1.96 -7.21 12.08
C LEU A 96 -1.61 -5.72 12.10
N PHE A 97 -0.61 -5.34 11.31
CA PHE A 97 -0.10 -3.96 11.25
C PHE A 97 0.22 -3.55 9.82
N GLY A 98 -0.16 -2.33 9.44
CA GLY A 98 0.25 -1.73 8.18
C GLY A 98 0.74 -0.30 8.32
N LEU A 99 1.78 0.03 7.55
CA LEU A 99 2.36 1.36 7.43
C LEU A 99 2.39 1.77 5.96
N GLY A 100 1.84 2.95 5.62
CA GLY A 100 1.70 3.29 4.20
C GLY A 100 0.98 4.57 3.83
N GLN A 101 0.48 4.61 2.60
CA GLN A 101 -0.39 5.70 2.12
C GLN A 101 -1.85 5.29 2.23
N PHE A 102 -2.20 4.11 1.72
CA PHE A 102 -3.53 3.50 1.78
C PHE A 102 -3.41 2.10 2.36
N ILE A 103 -3.78 1.95 3.62
CA ILE A 103 -3.61 0.71 4.37
C ILE A 103 -4.95 0.24 4.92
N PHE A 104 -5.23 -1.04 4.74
CA PHE A 104 -6.26 -1.77 5.46
C PHE A 104 -5.61 -2.72 6.49
N GLY A 105 -6.10 -2.75 7.72
CA GLY A 105 -5.54 -3.64 8.75
C GLY A 105 -6.25 -3.60 10.09
N ILE A 106 -5.85 -4.47 11.01
CA ILE A 106 -6.29 -4.37 12.42
C ILE A 106 -5.72 -3.07 13.02
N THR A 107 -4.42 -2.84 12.83
CA THR A 107 -3.77 -1.57 13.17
C THR A 107 -3.15 -0.95 11.93
N ALA A 108 -3.34 0.35 11.73
CA ALA A 108 -2.88 1.05 10.52
C ALA A 108 -2.33 2.43 10.86
N VAL A 109 -1.14 2.72 10.34
CA VAL A 109 -0.54 4.07 10.33
C VAL A 109 -0.36 4.47 8.87
N ALA A 110 -1.20 5.36 8.36
CA ALA A 110 -1.18 5.73 6.95
C ALA A 110 -1.86 7.06 6.69
N GLN A 111 -1.68 7.67 5.51
CA GLN A 111 -2.48 8.83 5.13
C GLN A 111 -3.99 8.51 5.12
N PHE A 112 -4.34 7.35 4.55
CA PHE A 112 -5.65 6.71 4.60
C PHE A 112 -5.52 5.39 5.38
N ALA A 113 -5.70 5.48 6.69
CA ALA A 113 -5.63 4.37 7.61
C ALA A 113 -7.02 3.77 7.83
N ILE A 114 -7.33 2.70 7.10
CA ILE A 114 -8.56 1.92 7.29
C ILE A 114 -8.27 0.84 8.34
N GLY A 115 -8.21 1.25 9.60
CA GLY A 115 -7.99 0.39 10.76
C GLY A 115 -9.30 -0.20 11.29
N LEU A 116 -9.25 -1.43 11.81
CA LEU A 116 -10.36 -2.01 12.59
C LEU A 116 -10.24 -1.68 14.08
N LEU A 117 -9.05 -1.88 14.66
CA LEU A 117 -8.77 -1.60 16.07
C LEU A 117 -8.17 -0.21 16.25
N PHE A 118 -7.10 0.10 15.51
CA PHE A 118 -6.40 1.38 15.61
C PHE A 118 -6.09 1.96 14.23
N GLY A 119 -6.44 3.22 14.03
CA GLY A 119 -6.07 4.00 12.85
C GLY A 119 -5.39 5.30 13.24
N LEU A 120 -4.22 5.58 12.65
CA LEU A 120 -3.53 6.86 12.76
C LEU A 120 -3.23 7.40 11.37
N GLY A 121 -3.73 8.60 11.05
CA GLY A 121 -3.61 9.11 9.70
C GLY A 121 -4.19 10.48 9.42
N GLN A 122 -4.16 10.89 8.15
CA GLN A 122 -4.91 12.07 7.72
C GLN A 122 -6.41 11.77 7.75
N PHE A 123 -6.76 10.60 7.17
CA PHE A 123 -8.05 9.93 7.26
C PHE A 123 -7.84 8.63 8.04
N ALA A 124 -8.53 8.48 9.16
CA ALA A 124 -8.36 7.31 10.02
C ALA A 124 -9.71 6.68 10.38
N THR A 125 -9.76 5.35 10.37
CA THR A 125 -10.85 4.57 10.94
C THR A 125 -10.36 3.60 12.01
N GLY A 126 -11.26 3.18 12.91
CA GLY A 126 -11.02 2.08 13.84
C GLY A 126 -11.81 2.22 15.13
N TYR A 127 -11.65 1.25 16.04
CA TYR A 127 -12.16 1.39 17.40
C TYR A 127 -11.55 2.63 18.08
N VAL A 128 -10.24 2.83 17.91
CA VAL A 128 -9.53 4.08 18.23
C VAL A 128 -9.02 4.69 16.94
N ALA A 129 -9.44 5.91 16.63
CA ALA A 129 -9.02 6.63 15.44
C ALA A 129 -8.42 8.00 15.80
N ILE A 130 -7.24 8.29 15.26
CA ILE A 130 -6.54 9.56 15.45
C ILE A 130 -6.20 10.15 14.08
N GLY A 131 -6.64 11.37 13.80
CA GLY A 131 -6.33 11.98 12.51
C GLY A 131 -6.88 13.38 12.28
N GLN A 132 -6.75 13.90 11.06
CA GLN A 132 -7.45 15.15 10.72
C GLN A 132 -8.94 14.88 10.54
N MET A 133 -9.26 13.79 9.85
CA MET A 133 -10.59 13.23 9.68
C MET A 133 -10.62 11.83 10.29
N ALA A 134 -11.46 11.61 11.29
CA ALA A 134 -11.52 10.31 11.99
C ALA A 134 -12.95 9.77 12.13
N LEU A 135 -13.11 8.47 11.89
CA LEU A 135 -14.35 7.73 12.08
C LEU A 135 -14.09 6.54 13.02
N GLY A 136 -14.79 6.45 14.15
CA GLY A 136 -14.49 5.38 15.10
C GLY A 136 -15.41 5.29 16.30
N TYR A 137 -15.02 4.49 17.28
CA TYR A 137 -15.72 4.46 18.57
C TYR A 137 -15.17 5.54 19.51
N TYR A 138 -13.85 5.60 19.64
CA TYR A 138 -13.09 6.73 20.17
C TYR A 138 -12.39 7.46 19.01
N ALA A 139 -12.62 8.76 18.86
CA ALA A 139 -11.95 9.55 17.83
C ALA A 139 -11.33 10.84 18.39
N TYR A 140 -10.05 11.07 18.08
CA TYR A 140 -9.37 12.34 18.30
C TYR A 140 -9.01 12.97 16.96
N ALA A 141 -9.70 14.04 16.59
CA ALA A 141 -9.53 14.63 15.26
C ALA A 141 -9.93 16.10 15.16
N GLN A 142 -9.62 16.73 14.03
CA GLN A 142 -10.17 18.06 13.72
C GLN A 142 -11.65 17.97 13.33
N ILE A 143 -11.97 16.98 12.50
CA ILE A 143 -13.33 16.64 12.06
C ILE A 143 -13.49 15.14 12.31
N GLY A 144 -14.60 14.71 12.89
CA GLY A 144 -14.81 13.28 13.09
C GLY A 144 -16.22 12.90 13.46
N LEU A 145 -16.51 11.61 13.34
CA LEU A 145 -17.76 10.98 13.74
C LEU A 145 -17.42 9.78 14.61
N ALA A 146 -17.82 9.84 15.88
CA ALA A 146 -17.61 8.76 16.82
C ALA A 146 -18.62 8.82 17.96
N LYS A 147 -18.75 7.70 18.70
CA LYS A 147 -19.54 7.69 19.94
C LYS A 147 -18.91 8.60 20.99
N TYR A 148 -17.59 8.49 21.15
CA TYR A 148 -16.78 9.34 22.03
C TYR A 148 -15.81 10.15 21.18
N LEU A 149 -16.14 11.42 21.00
CA LEU A 149 -15.46 12.30 20.07
C LEU A 149 -14.74 13.44 20.81
N TRP A 150 -13.48 13.64 20.44
CA TRP A 150 -12.71 14.80 20.83
C TRP A 150 -12.22 15.58 19.59
N THR A 151 -12.85 16.72 19.37
CA THR A 151 -12.49 17.74 18.38
C THR A 151 -12.40 19.13 19.03
N LYS A 152 -12.15 20.18 18.24
CA LYS A 152 -12.21 21.57 18.72
C LYS A 152 -13.62 21.98 19.17
N ASN A 153 -14.65 21.45 18.52
CA ASN A 153 -16.05 21.85 18.74
C ASN A 153 -16.83 20.88 19.62
N CYS A 154 -16.29 19.67 19.88
CA CYS A 154 -16.91 18.64 20.70
C CYS A 154 -15.85 18.02 21.61
N GLN A 155 -16.09 18.03 22.91
CA GLN A 155 -15.13 17.60 23.92
C GLN A 155 -15.82 16.63 24.87
N ASP A 156 -16.02 15.40 24.40
CA ASP A 156 -16.58 14.35 25.24
C ASP A 156 -15.64 14.03 26.43
N PRO A 157 -16.10 14.10 27.69
CA PRO A 157 -15.26 13.81 28.85
C PRO A 157 -14.66 12.40 28.85
N GLU A 158 -15.38 11.40 28.33
CA GLU A 158 -14.90 10.03 28.20
C GLU A 158 -13.78 9.95 27.15
N ALA A 159 -13.95 10.62 26.00
CA ALA A 159 -12.91 10.70 24.98
C ALA A 159 -11.65 11.38 25.51
N ILE A 160 -11.80 12.53 26.19
CA ILE A 160 -10.67 13.27 26.78
C ILE A 160 -9.90 12.39 27.77
N ARG A 161 -10.62 11.75 28.71
CA ARG A 161 -10.00 10.87 29.71
C ARG A 161 -9.24 9.72 29.04
N PHE A 162 -9.86 9.08 28.05
CA PHE A 162 -9.25 7.99 27.30
C PHE A 162 -7.95 8.43 26.61
N PHE A 163 -7.97 9.53 25.84
CA PHE A 163 -6.80 9.97 25.08
C PHE A 163 -5.69 10.57 25.95
N LEU A 164 -6.03 11.18 27.10
CA LEU A 164 -5.02 11.63 28.07
C LEU A 164 -4.33 10.46 28.76
N ASP A 165 -5.07 9.42 29.18
CA ASP A 165 -4.50 8.18 29.71
C ASP A 165 -3.64 7.48 28.65
N LEU A 166 -4.14 7.38 27.42
CA LEU A 166 -3.38 6.82 26.30
C LEU A 166 -2.06 7.58 26.07
N LYS A 167 -2.10 8.92 26.11
CA LYS A 167 -0.90 9.77 26.01
C LYS A 167 0.07 9.49 27.16
N GLY A 168 -0.42 9.40 28.40
CA GLY A 168 0.41 9.10 29.57
C GLY A 168 1.12 7.76 29.46
N ARG A 169 0.40 6.71 29.04
CA ARG A 169 0.97 5.37 28.80
C ARG A 169 1.99 5.37 27.66
N ALA A 170 1.69 6.08 26.57
CA ALA A 170 2.61 6.20 25.45
C ALA A 170 3.91 6.91 25.83
N LEU A 171 3.83 7.99 26.63
CA LEU A 171 4.99 8.69 27.17
C LEU A 171 5.84 7.78 28.08
N ALA A 172 5.19 7.05 28.99
CA ALA A 172 5.87 6.11 29.88
C ALA A 172 6.65 5.02 29.11
N LEU A 173 6.09 4.51 28.00
CA LEU A 173 6.76 3.50 27.15
C LEU A 173 8.02 4.04 26.45
N ILE A 174 8.06 5.33 26.13
CA ILE A 174 9.22 5.97 25.50
C ILE A 174 10.17 6.65 26.50
N GLY A 175 9.95 6.40 27.81
CA GLY A 175 10.78 6.96 28.89
C GLY A 175 10.62 8.48 29.07
N LYS A 176 9.46 9.03 28.72
CA LYS A 176 9.12 10.46 28.89
C LYS A 176 7.97 10.68 29.87
#